data_AF-A0A315ZTD7-F1
#
_entry.id   AF-A0A315ZTD7-F1
#
_cell.length_a   1.000
_cell.length_b   1.000
_cell.length_c   1.000
_cell.angle_alpha   90.00
_cell.angle_beta   90.00
_cell.angle_gamma   90.00
#
_symmetry.space_group_name_H-M   'P 1'
#
loop_
_entity.id
_entity.type
_entity.pdbx_description
1 polymer ?
#
loop_
_entity_poly.entity_id
_entity_poly.type
_entity_poly.pdbx_seq_one_letter_code
_entity_poly.pdbx_strand_id
1 'polypeptide(L)'
;MSSGCRSAFTAWSPLRSSGHLTARTVREAGTAGVGQSHVTVGGPGEAHTVALDDALVVQAAELAEQLLSTLDDGGSRWRHTQAVAARAFEAADAVAPEQVNLLLAAAWLHDIGYAPAIAHTGFHPVDGAVHLQRSLWPPAVAGLVAHHSGARFVAAVSQLQHHLEPFARPGYWSGPVADALTWADQTTAPDGQRVTVRERLDEVIQRHGASSPQARCHAQRGPALIAAVRATEDRLMLARAAHVSTA
;
A
#
# COMPACT_ATOMS: atom_id res chain seq x y z
N MET A 1 12.52 -36.23 -22.87
CA MET A 1 12.94 -36.23 -21.46
C MET A 1 12.42 -34.94 -20.84
N SER A 2 11.29 -35.03 -20.12
CA SER A 2 10.62 -33.87 -19.50
C SER A 2 11.40 -33.40 -18.28
N SER A 3 11.82 -32.14 -18.29
CA SER A 3 12.32 -31.46 -17.10
C SER A 3 11.14 -30.78 -16.39
N GLY A 4 10.78 -31.29 -15.22
CA GLY A 4 9.73 -30.74 -14.38
C GLY A 4 10.18 -29.44 -13.73
N CYS A 5 9.53 -28.34 -14.09
CA CYS A 5 9.67 -27.07 -13.40
C CYS A 5 8.88 -27.15 -12.09
N ARG A 6 9.59 -27.22 -10.95
CA ARG A 6 8.99 -27.16 -9.62
C ARG A 6 8.56 -25.72 -9.36
N SER A 7 7.26 -25.53 -9.28
CA SER A 7 6.64 -24.28 -8.89
C SER A 7 6.81 -24.07 -7.38
N ALA A 8 7.47 -22.98 -6.98
CA ALA A 8 7.44 -22.46 -5.62
C ALA A 8 6.33 -21.39 -5.55
N PHE A 9 5.11 -21.87 -5.33
CA PHE A 9 3.94 -21.07 -4.97
C PHE A 9 4.06 -20.59 -3.52
N THR A 10 3.91 -19.29 -3.28
CA THR A 10 3.24 -18.82 -2.05
C THR A 10 1.85 -18.35 -2.44
N ALA A 11 0.97 -19.31 -2.68
CA ALA A 11 -0.45 -19.09 -2.58
C ALA A 11 -0.75 -18.63 -1.15
N TRP A 12 -1.43 -17.48 -1.03
CA TRP A 12 -2.07 -17.08 0.22
C TRP A 12 -2.92 -18.26 0.72
N SER A 13 -2.44 -18.95 1.76
CA SER A 13 -3.12 -20.06 2.41
C SER A 13 -3.46 -19.62 3.83
N PRO A 14 -4.74 -19.40 4.16
CA PRO A 14 -5.13 -19.20 5.54
C PRO A 14 -5.19 -20.57 6.18
N LEU A 15 -4.33 -20.85 7.18
CA LEU A 15 -4.55 -21.78 8.30
C LEU A 15 -3.21 -22.12 8.96
N ARG A 16 -2.87 -21.40 10.04
CA ARG A 16 -2.28 -22.01 11.23
C ARG A 16 -2.94 -21.40 12.46
N SER A 17 -3.67 -22.23 13.19
CA SER A 17 -4.23 -21.92 14.51
C SER A 17 -3.15 -22.14 15.57
N SER A 18 -2.93 -21.13 16.40
CA SER A 18 -2.23 -21.18 17.69
C SER A 18 -2.56 -19.86 18.37
N GLY A 19 -2.97 -19.72 19.61
CA GLY A 19 -3.21 -20.59 20.74
C GLY A 19 -3.60 -19.60 21.85
N HIS A 20 -4.61 -19.92 22.66
CA HIS A 20 -5.15 -18.99 23.66
C HIS A 20 -4.07 -18.55 24.65
N LEU A 21 -3.82 -17.23 24.73
CA LEU A 21 -3.11 -16.60 25.85
C LEU A 21 -4.12 -15.81 26.68
N THR A 22 -4.21 -16.19 27.94
CA THR A 22 -5.11 -15.67 28.98
C THR A 22 -4.71 -14.26 29.40
N ALA A 23 -5.67 -13.34 29.39
CA ALA A 23 -5.52 -12.00 29.96
C ALA A 23 -5.49 -12.05 31.50
N ARG A 24 -4.50 -11.38 32.10
CA ARG A 24 -4.44 -11.10 33.54
C ARG A 24 -4.81 -9.65 33.78
N THR A 25 -5.66 -9.45 34.78
CA THR A 25 -6.34 -8.24 35.24
C THR A 25 -5.41 -7.17 35.82
N VAL A 26 -5.78 -5.89 35.63
CA VAL A 26 -5.54 -4.80 36.60
C VAL A 26 -6.80 -3.93 36.68
N ARG A 27 -7.23 -3.65 37.92
CA ARG A 27 -8.41 -2.85 38.32
C ARG A 27 -8.03 -1.40 38.68
N GLU A 28 -8.90 -0.50 38.22
CA GLU A 28 -9.57 0.62 38.90
C GLU A 28 -8.91 1.96 39.31
N ALA A 29 -9.75 3.00 39.08
CA ALA A 29 -9.96 4.29 39.75
C ALA A 29 -8.97 5.43 39.45
N GLY A 30 -9.37 6.70 39.24
CA GLY A 30 -10.66 7.36 39.29
C GLY A 30 -10.50 8.89 39.06
N THR A 31 -11.47 9.49 38.36
CA THR A 31 -11.98 10.88 38.39
C THR A 31 -11.09 12.08 38.73
N ALA A 32 -11.03 13.08 37.83
CA ALA A 32 -11.59 14.44 38.00
C ALA A 32 -11.12 15.42 36.90
N GLY A 33 -11.99 16.37 36.52
CA GLY A 33 -11.59 17.61 35.84
C GLY A 33 -12.30 17.92 34.52
N VAL A 34 -13.53 18.43 34.59
CA VAL A 34 -14.23 19.05 33.44
C VAL A 34 -13.68 20.46 33.27
N GLY A 35 -12.98 20.72 32.17
CA GLY A 35 -12.64 22.05 31.67
C GLY A 35 -13.15 22.19 30.24
N GLN A 36 -14.25 22.91 30.05
CA GLN A 36 -14.79 23.20 28.73
C GLN A 36 -13.81 24.11 27.97
N SER A 37 -13.20 23.56 26.92
CA SER A 37 -12.46 24.33 25.92
C SER A 37 -13.21 24.19 24.61
N HIS A 38 -13.69 25.32 24.11
CA HIS A 38 -14.46 25.46 22.90
C HIS A 38 -13.58 25.05 21.69
N VAL A 39 -13.76 23.83 21.18
CA VAL A 39 -13.11 23.37 19.94
C VAL A 39 -14.03 23.74 18.78
N THR A 40 -13.59 24.69 17.97
CA THR A 40 -14.14 24.92 16.63
C THR A 40 -13.93 23.65 15.80
N VAL A 41 -15.04 23.03 15.40
CA VAL A 41 -15.06 21.88 14.50
C VAL A 41 -14.61 22.34 13.12
N GLY A 42 -13.34 22.11 12.78
CA GLY A 42 -12.84 22.16 11.41
C GLY A 42 -13.45 21.00 10.61
N GLY A 43 -13.94 21.30 9.41
CA GLY A 43 -14.62 20.35 8.54
C GLY A 43 -13.73 19.19 8.05
N PRO A 44 -14.33 18.16 7.40
CA PRO A 44 -13.61 16.98 6.95
C PRO A 44 -12.82 17.31 5.68
N GLY A 45 -11.61 17.82 5.83
CA GLY A 45 -10.81 18.24 4.66
C GLY A 45 -9.32 18.44 4.87
N GLU A 46 -8.75 18.16 6.05
CA GLU A 46 -7.30 18.27 6.23
C GLU A 46 -6.61 16.97 5.81
N ALA A 47 -6.41 16.87 4.50
CA ALA A 47 -5.38 16.04 3.90
C ALA A 47 -4.03 16.38 4.55
N HIS A 48 -3.11 15.41 4.59
CA HIS A 48 -1.76 15.60 5.10
C HIS A 48 -1.08 16.81 4.43
N THR A 49 -1.07 17.96 5.10
CA THR A 49 -0.61 19.28 4.62
C THR A 49 0.83 19.59 5.01
N VAL A 50 1.42 18.78 5.89
CA VAL A 50 2.81 18.96 6.31
C VAL A 50 3.71 18.19 5.36
N ALA A 51 4.59 18.91 4.66
CA ALA A 51 5.63 18.33 3.83
C ALA A 51 6.50 17.39 4.67
N LEU A 52 6.66 16.16 4.17
CA LEU A 52 7.58 15.20 4.76
C LEU A 52 8.99 15.45 4.20
N ASP A 53 10.00 15.27 5.02
CA ASP A 53 11.38 15.51 4.61
C ASP A 53 11.93 14.40 3.67
N ASP A 54 13.03 14.70 2.99
CA ASP A 54 13.70 13.75 2.11
C ASP A 54 14.30 12.57 2.90
N ALA A 55 14.62 12.79 4.18
CA ALA A 55 15.16 11.76 5.06
C ALA A 55 14.17 10.61 5.27
N LEU A 56 12.86 10.88 5.26
CA LEU A 56 11.83 9.84 5.30
C LEU A 56 11.91 8.90 4.11
N VAL A 57 12.17 9.42 2.90
CA VAL A 57 12.27 8.61 1.68
C VAL A 57 13.50 7.70 1.73
N VAL A 58 14.62 8.22 2.23
CA VAL A 58 15.85 7.43 2.44
C VAL A 58 15.60 6.31 3.45
N GLN A 59 15.03 6.63 4.62
CA GLN A 59 14.68 5.63 5.63
C GLN A 59 13.71 4.56 5.08
N ALA A 60 12.78 4.97 4.19
CA ALA A 60 11.81 4.06 3.60
C ALA A 60 12.50 3.06 2.67
N ALA A 61 13.45 3.53 1.85
CA ALA A 61 14.26 2.68 0.98
C ALA A 61 15.14 1.71 1.81
N GLU A 62 15.80 2.19 2.86
CA GLU A 62 16.64 1.36 3.74
C GLU A 62 15.82 0.26 4.44
N LEU A 63 14.64 0.59 4.98
CA LEU A 63 13.76 -0.38 5.61
C LEU A 63 13.24 -1.41 4.59
N ALA A 64 12.86 -0.96 3.39
CA ALA A 64 12.42 -1.85 2.32
C ALA A 64 13.54 -2.80 1.89
N GLU A 65 14.77 -2.31 1.71
CA GLU A 65 15.93 -3.15 1.38
C GLU A 65 16.19 -4.18 2.49
N GLN A 66 16.22 -3.75 3.75
CA GLN A 66 16.44 -4.63 4.90
C GLN A 66 15.42 -5.79 4.94
N LEU A 67 14.15 -5.50 4.64
CA LEU A 67 13.05 -6.47 4.74
C LEU A 67 12.88 -7.34 3.48
N LEU A 68 13.22 -6.81 2.30
CA LEU A 68 12.86 -7.44 1.01
C LEU A 68 14.05 -8.02 0.24
N SER A 69 15.28 -7.53 0.44
CA SER A 69 16.45 -7.95 -0.36
C SER A 69 16.87 -9.40 -0.11
N THR A 70 16.50 -9.96 1.04
CA THR A 70 16.89 -11.32 1.48
C THR A 70 15.77 -12.35 1.35
N LEU A 71 14.65 -11.99 0.71
CA LEU A 71 13.56 -12.93 0.48
C LEU A 71 13.98 -14.06 -0.45
N ASP A 72 13.52 -15.28 -0.14
CA ASP A 72 13.73 -16.47 -0.96
C ASP A 72 12.72 -16.51 -2.14
N ASP A 73 12.78 -15.48 -2.99
CA ASP A 73 11.92 -15.30 -4.16
C ASP A 73 12.72 -14.99 -5.44
N GLY A 74 14.03 -15.21 -5.41
CA GLY A 74 14.95 -14.87 -6.49
C GLY A 74 15.14 -13.36 -6.70
N GLY A 75 14.85 -12.54 -5.68
CA GLY A 75 14.95 -11.09 -5.70
C GLY A 75 13.82 -10.39 -6.46
N SER A 76 12.72 -11.10 -6.75
CA SER A 76 11.61 -10.54 -7.53
C SER A 76 10.94 -9.38 -6.81
N ARG A 77 10.61 -9.53 -5.53
CA ARG A 77 9.96 -8.47 -4.73
C ARG A 77 10.82 -7.25 -4.57
N TRP A 78 12.12 -7.44 -4.37
CA TRP A 78 13.05 -6.32 -4.24
C TRP A 78 13.13 -5.52 -5.55
N ARG A 79 13.34 -6.20 -6.70
CA ARG A 79 13.32 -5.54 -8.01
C ARG A 79 12.00 -4.84 -8.30
N HIS A 80 10.88 -5.49 -7.99
CA HIS A 80 9.56 -4.89 -8.15
C HIS A 80 9.42 -3.61 -7.31
N THR A 81 9.80 -3.65 -6.04
CA THR A 81 9.71 -2.48 -5.13
C THR A 81 10.55 -1.31 -5.62
N GLN A 82 11.79 -1.57 -6.06
CA GLN A 82 12.66 -0.55 -6.67
C GLN A 82 12.01 0.07 -7.91
N ALA A 83 11.44 -0.76 -8.79
CA ALA A 83 10.77 -0.29 -10.00
C ALA A 83 9.50 0.51 -9.69
N VAL A 84 8.71 0.12 -8.68
CA VAL A 84 7.53 0.88 -8.21
C VAL A 84 7.95 2.22 -7.64
N ALA A 85 9.03 2.29 -6.85
CA ALA A 85 9.54 3.57 -6.35
C ALA A 85 10.03 4.51 -7.47
N ALA A 86 10.76 3.97 -8.45
CA ALA A 86 11.17 4.72 -9.63
C ALA A 86 9.96 5.22 -10.44
N ARG A 87 8.94 4.37 -10.58
CA ARG A 87 7.69 4.73 -11.25
C ARG A 87 6.94 5.82 -10.48
N ALA A 88 6.88 5.74 -9.15
CA ALA A 88 6.25 6.75 -8.31
C ALA A 88 6.94 8.12 -8.42
N PHE A 89 8.26 8.15 -8.60
CA PHE A 89 9.00 9.38 -8.88
C PHE A 89 8.57 10.06 -10.19
N GLU A 90 8.25 9.30 -11.23
CA GLU A 90 7.69 9.86 -12.47
C GLU A 90 6.29 10.46 -12.30
N ALA A 91 5.59 10.07 -11.22
CA ALA A 91 4.27 10.59 -10.87
C ALA A 91 4.34 11.81 -9.93
N ALA A 92 5.52 12.38 -9.64
CA ALA A 92 5.68 13.51 -8.73
C ALA A 92 4.78 14.70 -9.11
N ASP A 93 4.71 15.04 -10.40
CA ASP A 93 3.86 16.13 -10.92
C ASP A 93 2.36 15.83 -10.88
N ALA A 94 1.96 14.59 -10.55
CA ALA A 94 0.55 14.20 -10.42
C ALA A 94 -0.02 14.49 -9.01
N VAL A 95 0.83 14.90 -8.07
CA VAL A 95 0.46 15.16 -6.67
C VAL A 95 0.90 16.57 -6.26
N ALA A 96 0.41 17.05 -5.11
CA ALA A 96 0.89 18.32 -4.57
C ALA A 96 2.39 18.21 -4.20
N PRO A 97 3.22 19.25 -4.39
CA PRO A 97 4.65 19.21 -4.08
C PRO A 97 4.97 18.71 -2.67
N GLU A 98 4.18 19.11 -1.67
CA GLU A 98 4.36 18.72 -0.27
C GLU A 98 4.04 17.23 -0.02
N GLN A 99 3.38 16.56 -0.97
CA GLN A 99 2.97 15.16 -0.88
C GLN A 99 3.86 14.20 -1.66
N VAL A 100 4.86 14.71 -2.40
CA VAL A 100 5.79 13.88 -3.19
C VAL A 100 6.53 12.89 -2.27
N ASN A 101 7.08 13.35 -1.15
CA ASN A 101 7.81 12.47 -0.23
C ASN A 101 6.91 11.43 0.44
N LEU A 102 5.62 11.75 0.64
CA LEU A 102 4.63 10.77 1.10
C LEU A 102 4.40 9.67 0.05
N LEU A 103 4.25 10.03 -1.22
CA LEU A 103 4.12 9.07 -2.33
C LEU A 103 5.35 8.17 -2.42
N LEU A 104 6.55 8.75 -2.42
CA LEU A 104 7.80 8.01 -2.56
C LEU A 104 8.05 7.05 -1.39
N ALA A 105 7.84 7.51 -0.15
CA ALA A 105 7.96 6.66 1.03
C ALA A 105 6.95 5.48 0.99
N ALA A 106 5.69 5.75 0.63
CA ALA A 106 4.69 4.70 0.51
C ALA A 106 5.02 3.71 -0.62
N ALA A 107 5.60 4.17 -1.74
CA ALA A 107 6.02 3.32 -2.85
C ALA A 107 7.14 2.36 -2.46
N TRP A 108 8.15 2.81 -1.70
CA TRP A 108 9.18 1.94 -1.14
C TRP A 108 8.61 0.91 -0.17
N LEU A 109 7.60 1.30 0.62
CA LEU A 109 7.13 0.50 1.74
C LEU A 109 5.91 -0.39 1.42
N HIS A 110 5.32 -0.30 0.23
CA HIS A 110 4.02 -0.93 -0.07
C HIS A 110 4.02 -2.46 0.14
N ASP A 111 5.11 -3.14 -0.23
CA ASP A 111 5.21 -4.60 -0.23
C ASP A 111 6.00 -5.15 0.98
N ILE A 112 6.41 -4.33 1.94
CA ILE A 112 7.26 -4.79 3.07
C ILE A 112 6.60 -5.90 3.89
N GLY A 113 5.26 -5.95 3.93
CA GLY A 113 4.51 -6.96 4.67
C GLY A 113 4.68 -8.39 4.14
N TYR A 114 5.36 -8.59 3.01
CA TYR A 114 5.81 -9.92 2.59
C TYR A 114 6.97 -10.46 3.43
N ALA A 115 7.69 -9.61 4.16
CA ALA A 115 8.84 -10.04 4.94
C ALA A 115 8.43 -10.97 6.09
N PRO A 116 9.02 -12.18 6.19
CA PRO A 116 8.62 -13.18 7.19
C PRO A 116 8.68 -12.68 8.64
N ALA A 117 9.61 -11.75 8.94
CA ALA A 117 9.75 -11.17 10.28
C ALA A 117 8.55 -10.33 10.72
N ILE A 118 7.74 -9.84 9.78
CA ILE A 118 6.58 -8.97 10.06
C ILE A 118 5.25 -9.51 9.52
N ALA A 119 5.24 -10.61 8.78
CA ALA A 119 4.03 -11.26 8.27
C ALA A 119 3.27 -12.00 9.38
N HIS A 120 2.28 -11.34 10.01
CA HIS A 120 1.51 -11.89 11.14
C HIS A 120 0.15 -12.44 10.72
N THR A 121 -0.56 -11.73 9.85
CA THR A 121 -1.89 -12.10 9.36
C THR A 121 -1.81 -12.91 8.06
N GLY A 122 -0.66 -12.86 7.37
CA GLY A 122 -0.51 -13.41 6.03
C GLY A 122 -1.15 -12.53 4.95
N PHE A 123 -1.60 -11.32 5.31
CA PHE A 123 -2.13 -10.32 4.38
C PHE A 123 -1.20 -9.11 4.37
N HIS A 124 -0.28 -9.11 3.41
CA HIS A 124 0.85 -8.20 3.36
C HIS A 124 0.52 -6.70 3.47
N PRO A 125 -0.62 -6.16 2.97
CA PRO A 125 -0.92 -4.74 3.14
C PRO A 125 -1.13 -4.38 4.62
N VAL A 126 -1.83 -5.25 5.35
CA VAL A 126 -2.08 -5.07 6.79
C VAL A 126 -0.80 -5.31 7.58
N ASP A 127 -0.06 -6.37 7.27
CA ASP A 127 1.18 -6.71 7.99
C ASP A 127 2.22 -5.58 7.90
N GLY A 128 2.39 -5.00 6.70
CA GLY A 128 3.24 -3.83 6.49
C GLY A 128 2.72 -2.59 7.25
N ALA A 129 1.43 -2.28 7.13
CA ALA A 129 0.84 -1.12 7.79
C ALA A 129 0.92 -1.18 9.33
N VAL A 130 0.67 -2.36 9.92
CA VAL A 130 0.77 -2.59 11.36
C VAL A 130 2.22 -2.47 11.83
N HIS A 131 3.18 -2.98 11.06
CA HIS A 131 4.60 -2.80 11.37
C HIS A 131 4.98 -1.31 11.38
N LEU A 132 4.59 -0.55 10.35
CA LEU A 132 4.87 0.88 10.25
C LEU A 132 4.22 1.67 11.40
N GLN A 133 2.97 1.37 11.73
CA GLN A 133 2.28 2.00 12.86
C GLN A 133 2.99 1.74 14.19
N ARG A 134 3.44 0.51 14.43
CA ARG A 134 4.18 0.14 15.66
C ARG A 134 5.57 0.78 15.74
N SER A 135 6.19 0.97 14.58
CA SER A 135 7.49 1.64 14.44
C SER A 135 7.38 3.17 14.34
N LEU A 136 6.21 3.73 14.65
CA LEU A 136 5.95 5.18 14.71
C LEU A 136 6.20 5.94 13.40
N TRP A 137 6.03 5.27 12.25
CA TRP A 137 6.02 5.94 10.96
C TRP A 137 4.82 6.89 10.83
N PRO A 138 4.88 7.90 9.95
CA PRO A 138 3.75 8.79 9.71
C PRO A 138 2.47 8.00 9.39
N PRO A 139 1.33 8.29 10.05
CA PRO A 139 0.08 7.53 9.86
C PRO A 139 -0.38 7.49 8.40
N ALA A 140 -0.05 8.52 7.62
CA ALA A 140 -0.33 8.58 6.19
C ALA A 140 0.35 7.47 5.39
N VAL A 141 1.63 7.19 5.68
CA VAL A 141 2.40 6.14 5.02
C VAL A 141 1.81 4.78 5.35
N ALA A 142 1.58 4.50 6.65
CA ALA A 142 0.96 3.25 7.09
C ALA A 142 -0.43 3.05 6.47
N GLY A 143 -1.23 4.11 6.39
CA GLY A 143 -2.54 4.10 5.75
C GLY A 143 -2.49 3.76 4.27
N LEU A 144 -1.62 4.42 3.50
CA LEU A 144 -1.42 4.13 2.08
C LEU A 144 -0.94 2.69 1.85
N VAL A 145 -0.01 2.20 2.68
CA VAL A 145 0.45 0.81 2.66
C VAL A 145 -0.69 -0.15 3.02
N ALA A 146 -1.58 0.18 3.96
CA ALA A 146 -2.72 -0.70 4.31
C ALA A 146 -3.69 -0.91 3.12
N HIS A 147 -3.81 0.10 2.26
CA HIS A 147 -4.81 0.14 1.20
C HIS A 147 -4.25 -0.03 -0.21
N HIS A 148 -2.94 -0.17 -0.37
CA HIS A 148 -2.29 -0.22 -1.67
C HIS A 148 -2.92 -1.28 -2.57
N SER A 149 -2.96 -0.98 -3.87
CA SER A 149 -3.41 -1.91 -4.91
C SER A 149 -4.83 -2.45 -4.67
N GLY A 150 -5.70 -1.65 -4.06
CA GLY A 150 -7.07 -2.03 -3.77
C GLY A 150 -7.21 -3.13 -2.72
N ALA A 151 -6.29 -3.19 -1.75
CA ALA A 151 -6.27 -4.18 -0.67
C ALA A 151 -7.64 -4.34 0.02
N ARG A 152 -8.41 -3.25 0.17
CA ARG A 152 -9.78 -3.28 0.73
C ARG A 152 -10.73 -4.26 0.03
N PHE A 153 -10.60 -4.44 -1.29
CA PHE A 153 -11.44 -5.38 -2.04
C PHE A 153 -11.03 -6.83 -1.78
N VAL A 154 -9.72 -7.09 -1.72
CA VAL A 154 -9.16 -8.39 -1.39
C VAL A 154 -9.54 -8.77 0.04
N ALA A 155 -9.44 -7.82 0.99
CA ALA A 155 -9.81 -8.01 2.38
C ALA A 155 -11.29 -8.39 2.53
N ALA A 156 -12.21 -7.72 1.81
CA ALA A 156 -13.63 -8.01 1.86
C ALA A 156 -13.96 -9.45 1.42
N VAL A 157 -13.40 -9.92 0.30
CA VAL A 157 -13.62 -11.31 -0.18
C VAL A 157 -12.83 -12.37 0.59
N SER A 158 -11.97 -11.92 1.52
CA SER A 158 -11.10 -12.73 2.37
C SER A 158 -11.52 -12.69 3.84
N GLN A 159 -12.59 -11.95 4.18
CA GLN A 159 -13.08 -11.73 5.55
C GLN A 159 -12.06 -11.05 6.49
N LEU A 160 -11.15 -10.24 5.91
CA LEU A 160 -10.08 -9.53 6.62
C LEU A 160 -10.34 -8.02 6.77
N GLN A 161 -11.54 -7.54 6.43
CA GLN A 161 -11.86 -6.11 6.45
C GLN A 161 -11.67 -5.45 7.83
N HIS A 162 -11.87 -6.20 8.91
CA HIS A 162 -11.69 -5.71 10.28
C HIS A 162 -10.24 -5.27 10.57
N HIS A 163 -9.25 -5.87 9.89
CA HIS A 163 -7.85 -5.46 10.03
C HIS A 163 -7.54 -4.09 9.40
N LEU A 164 -8.42 -3.57 8.53
CA LEU A 164 -8.27 -2.26 7.91
C LEU A 164 -8.94 -1.14 8.70
N GLU A 165 -9.70 -1.45 9.75
CA GLU A 165 -10.39 -0.46 10.60
C GLU A 165 -9.43 0.61 11.19
N PRO A 166 -8.21 0.27 11.67
CA PRO A 166 -7.25 1.27 12.14
C PRO A 166 -6.77 2.24 11.05
N PHE A 167 -7.00 1.90 9.77
CA PHE A 167 -6.56 2.63 8.59
C PHE A 167 -7.76 3.13 7.76
N ALA A 168 -8.92 3.40 8.37
CA ALA A 168 -10.17 3.68 7.66
C ALA A 168 -10.35 5.13 7.13
N ARG A 169 -9.27 5.88 6.88
CA ARG A 169 -9.39 7.24 6.30
C ARG A 169 -9.49 7.19 4.77
N PRO A 170 -10.52 7.80 4.14
CA PRO A 170 -10.71 7.73 2.69
C PRO A 170 -9.52 8.14 1.83
N GLY A 171 -8.73 9.11 2.30
CA GLY A 171 -7.51 9.56 1.62
C GLY A 171 -6.43 8.49 1.43
N TYR A 172 -6.54 7.34 2.12
CA TYR A 172 -5.59 6.24 2.00
C TYR A 172 -5.87 5.30 0.81
N TRP A 173 -7.08 5.33 0.24
CA TRP A 173 -7.43 4.52 -0.93
C TRP A 173 -8.05 5.31 -2.08
N SER A 174 -8.16 6.63 -1.95
CA SER A 174 -8.69 7.52 -2.98
C SER A 174 -8.10 8.92 -2.84
N GLY A 175 -7.71 9.51 -3.96
CA GLY A 175 -7.10 10.84 -4.02
C GLY A 175 -5.70 10.79 -4.66
N PRO A 176 -5.08 11.96 -4.94
CA PRO A 176 -3.90 12.04 -5.80
C PRO A 176 -2.77 11.08 -5.41
N VAL A 177 -2.41 11.01 -4.12
CA VAL A 177 -1.32 10.15 -3.64
C VAL A 177 -1.67 8.66 -3.73
N ALA A 178 -2.88 8.26 -3.30
CA ALA A 178 -3.32 6.87 -3.37
C ALA A 178 -3.49 6.39 -4.83
N ASP A 179 -3.97 7.28 -5.70
CA ASP A 179 -4.10 7.04 -7.14
C ASP A 179 -2.71 6.86 -7.78
N ALA A 180 -1.76 7.75 -7.46
CA ALA A 180 -0.39 7.70 -7.99
C ALA A 180 0.38 6.48 -7.49
N LEU A 181 0.21 6.08 -6.22
CA LEU A 181 0.77 4.84 -5.68
C LEU A 181 0.19 3.62 -6.41
N THR A 182 -1.13 3.61 -6.63
CA THR A 182 -1.80 2.56 -7.40
C THR A 182 -1.30 2.52 -8.83
N TRP A 183 -1.13 3.68 -9.47
CA TRP A 183 -0.60 3.78 -10.82
C TRP A 183 0.84 3.25 -10.90
N ALA A 184 1.69 3.57 -9.92
CA ALA A 184 3.07 3.13 -9.88
C ALA A 184 3.19 1.60 -9.76
N ASP A 185 2.41 0.97 -8.87
CA ASP A 185 2.40 -0.49 -8.73
C ASP A 185 1.70 -1.19 -9.91
N GLN A 186 0.51 -0.72 -10.30
CA GLN A 186 -0.29 -1.41 -11.32
C GLN A 186 0.20 -1.17 -12.76
N THR A 187 1.25 -0.37 -12.96
CA THR A 187 1.97 -0.25 -14.25
C THR A 187 3.38 -0.82 -14.20
N THR A 188 3.69 -1.60 -13.15
CA THR A 188 4.97 -2.26 -12.93
C THR A 188 4.75 -3.77 -12.75
N ALA A 189 5.44 -4.59 -13.56
CA ALA A 189 5.41 -6.04 -13.47
C ALA A 189 6.29 -6.57 -12.31
N PRO A 190 6.15 -7.85 -11.92
CA PRO A 190 6.97 -8.45 -10.85
C PRO A 190 8.49 -8.44 -11.10
N ASP A 191 8.93 -8.33 -12.35
CA ASP A 191 10.34 -8.22 -12.76
C ASP A 191 10.80 -6.76 -12.93
N GLY A 192 9.90 -5.80 -12.68
CA GLY A 192 10.14 -4.37 -12.82
C GLY A 192 9.85 -3.80 -14.22
N GLN A 193 9.42 -4.61 -15.19
CA GLN A 193 9.07 -4.11 -16.52
C GLN A 193 7.80 -3.24 -16.47
N ARG A 194 7.74 -2.25 -17.37
CA ARG A 194 6.53 -1.44 -17.54
C ARG A 194 5.47 -2.26 -18.26
N VAL A 195 4.25 -2.17 -17.75
CA VAL A 195 3.07 -2.82 -18.33
C VAL A 195 1.87 -1.88 -18.24
N THR A 196 0.86 -2.14 -19.05
CA THR A 196 -0.44 -1.50 -18.87
C THR A 196 -1.17 -2.09 -17.66
N VAL A 197 -2.07 -1.31 -17.07
CA VAL A 197 -2.92 -1.79 -15.97
C VAL A 197 -3.75 -3.01 -16.36
N ARG A 198 -4.14 -3.16 -17.63
CA ARG A 198 -4.90 -4.32 -18.11
C ARG A 198 -4.04 -5.57 -18.14
N GLU A 199 -2.85 -5.49 -18.75
CA GLU A 199 -1.88 -6.59 -18.74
C GLU A 199 -1.53 -7.01 -17.30
N ARG A 200 -1.35 -6.05 -16.40
CA ARG A 200 -1.09 -6.33 -14.98
C ARG A 200 -2.24 -7.04 -14.29
N LEU A 201 -3.48 -6.62 -14.54
CA LEU A 201 -4.67 -7.27 -13.98
C LEU A 201 -4.85 -8.71 -14.49
N ASP A 202 -4.64 -8.92 -15.78
CA ASP A 202 -4.75 -10.23 -16.42
C ASP A 202 -3.65 -11.17 -15.90
N GLU A 203 -2.40 -10.69 -15.80
CA GLU A 203 -1.27 -11.42 -15.23
C GLU A 203 -1.55 -11.86 -13.79
N VAL A 204 -2.09 -10.97 -12.95
CA VAL A 204 -2.41 -11.28 -11.55
C VAL A 204 -3.43 -12.42 -11.46
N ILE A 205 -4.49 -12.38 -12.27
CA ILE A 205 -5.49 -13.46 -12.29
C ILE A 205 -4.87 -14.76 -12.80
N GLN A 206 -4.06 -14.71 -13.87
CA GLN A 206 -3.40 -15.88 -14.43
C GLN A 206 -2.45 -16.55 -13.41
N ARG A 207 -1.65 -15.74 -12.70
CA ARG A 207 -0.67 -16.22 -11.71
C ARG A 207 -1.32 -16.82 -10.47
N HIS A 208 -2.40 -16.21 -9.96
CA HIS A 208 -3.06 -16.67 -8.73
C HIS A 208 -4.20 -17.66 -8.97
N GLY A 209 -4.71 -17.76 -10.20
CA GLY A 209 -5.79 -18.65 -10.60
C GLY A 209 -7.19 -18.06 -10.39
N ALA A 210 -8.18 -18.65 -11.07
CA ALA A 210 -9.55 -18.13 -11.15
C ALA A 210 -10.35 -18.20 -9.82
N SER A 211 -9.92 -19.03 -8.87
CA SER A 211 -10.55 -19.13 -7.54
C SER A 211 -9.92 -18.20 -6.49
N SER A 212 -8.84 -17.51 -6.85
CA SER A 212 -8.09 -16.63 -5.94
C SER A 212 -8.92 -15.43 -5.47
N PRO A 213 -8.61 -14.82 -4.32
CA PRO A 213 -9.22 -13.56 -3.89
C PRO A 213 -9.14 -12.46 -4.94
N GLN A 214 -8.02 -12.40 -5.67
CA GLN A 214 -7.75 -11.43 -6.72
C GLN A 214 -8.78 -11.58 -7.85
N ALA A 215 -9.10 -12.82 -8.24
CA ALA A 215 -10.15 -13.11 -9.20
C ALA A 215 -11.56 -12.81 -8.64
N ARG A 216 -11.86 -13.24 -7.41
CA ARG A 216 -13.19 -13.05 -6.80
C ARG A 216 -13.59 -11.58 -6.64
N CYS A 217 -12.63 -10.71 -6.35
CA CYS A 217 -12.90 -9.27 -6.22
C CYS A 217 -12.73 -8.49 -7.53
N HIS A 218 -12.32 -9.13 -8.63
CA HIS A 218 -11.91 -8.45 -9.86
C HIS A 218 -13.00 -7.53 -10.44
N ALA A 219 -14.27 -7.94 -10.40
CA ALA A 219 -15.39 -7.16 -10.91
C ALA A 219 -15.52 -5.77 -10.24
N GLN A 220 -15.03 -5.61 -9.02
CA GLN A 220 -15.00 -4.33 -8.30
C GLN A 220 -13.61 -3.71 -8.27
N ARG A 221 -12.57 -4.52 -8.01
CA ARG A 221 -11.18 -4.08 -7.90
C ARG A 221 -10.63 -3.59 -9.25
N GLY A 222 -10.85 -4.32 -10.33
CA GLY A 222 -10.33 -3.99 -11.66
C GLY A 222 -10.73 -2.57 -12.12
N PRO A 223 -12.04 -2.24 -12.15
CA PRO A 223 -12.49 -0.89 -12.51
C PRO A 223 -11.91 0.20 -11.61
N ALA A 224 -11.78 -0.04 -10.30
CA ALA A 224 -11.22 0.93 -9.37
C ALA A 224 -9.73 1.22 -9.65
N LEU A 225 -8.94 0.18 -9.94
CA LEU A 225 -7.52 0.35 -10.27
C LEU A 225 -7.32 1.05 -11.62
N ILE A 226 -8.16 0.73 -12.62
CA ILE A 226 -8.16 1.42 -13.91
C ILE A 226 -8.51 2.90 -13.73
N ALA A 227 -9.47 3.22 -12.87
CA ALA A 227 -9.86 4.60 -12.59
C ALA A 227 -8.72 5.39 -11.91
N ALA A 228 -8.04 4.79 -10.92
CA ALA A 228 -6.88 5.40 -10.27
C ALA A 228 -5.72 5.66 -11.25
N VAL A 229 -5.45 4.70 -12.15
CA VAL A 229 -4.44 4.83 -13.20
C VAL A 229 -4.77 6.00 -14.12
N ARG A 230 -6.00 6.06 -14.64
CA ARG A 230 -6.46 7.15 -15.52
C ARG A 230 -6.39 8.51 -14.83
N ALA A 231 -6.85 8.61 -13.58
CA ALA A 231 -6.81 9.86 -12.83
C ALA A 231 -5.38 10.38 -12.65
N THR A 232 -4.40 9.48 -12.49
CA THR A 232 -2.98 9.85 -12.42
C THR A 232 -2.45 10.32 -13.76
N GLU A 233 -2.77 9.61 -14.85
CA GLU A 233 -2.37 9.99 -16.22
C GLU A 233 -2.95 11.33 -16.64
N ASP A 234 -4.22 11.62 -16.29
CA ASP A 234 -4.87 12.90 -16.56
C ASP A 234 -4.15 14.05 -15.84
N ARG A 235 -3.79 13.87 -14.55
CA ARG A 235 -3.04 14.86 -13.78
C ARG A 235 -1.65 15.12 -14.39
N LEU A 236 -0.94 14.07 -14.81
CA LEU A 236 0.35 14.21 -15.49
C LEU A 236 0.22 14.95 -16.83
N MET A 237 -0.84 14.69 -17.59
CA MET A 237 -1.10 15.41 -18.84
C MET A 237 -1.34 16.90 -18.58
N LEU A 238 -2.15 17.23 -17.58
CA LEU A 238 -2.42 18.61 -17.19
C LEU A 238 -1.15 19.34 -16.71
N ALA A 239 -0.33 18.69 -15.88
CA ALA A 239 0.93 19.26 -15.41
C ALA A 239 1.89 19.57 -16.58
N ARG A 240 2.02 18.65 -17.54
CA ARG A 240 2.83 18.86 -18.76
C ARG A 240 2.32 20.04 -19.60
N ALA A 241 1.01 20.16 -19.78
CA ALA A 241 0.40 21.27 -20.52
C ALA A 241 0.64 22.63 -19.83
N ALA A 242 0.62 22.66 -18.50
CA ALA A 242 0.93 23.85 -17.73
C ALA A 242 2.39 24.27 -17.92
N HIS A 243 3.34 23.34 -17.84
CA HIS A 243 4.76 23.61 -18.05
C HIS A 243 5.09 24.15 -19.46
N VAL A 244 4.44 23.61 -20.50
CA VAL A 244 4.60 24.12 -21.88
C VAL A 244 4.01 25.52 -22.06
N SER A 245 2.94 25.85 -21.32
CA SER A 245 2.30 27.17 -21.42
C SER A 245 3.07 28.27 -20.67
N THR A 246 3.98 27.90 -19.77
CA THR A 246 4.82 28.82 -18.99
C THR A 246 6.23 29.02 -19.54
N ALA A 247 6.61 28.28 -20.58
CA ALA A 247 7.92 28.33 -21.24
C ALA A 247 7.87 29.18 -22.52
#